data_AF-A0A3A2ZA49-F1
#
_entry.id   AF-A0A3A2ZA49-F1
#
_cell.length_a   1.000
_cell.length_b   1.000
_cell.length_c   1.000
_cell.angle_alpha   90.00
_cell.angle_beta   90.00
_cell.angle_gamma   90.00
#
_symmetry.space_group_name_H-M   'P 1'
#
loop_
_entity.id
_entity.type
_entity.pdbx_description
1 polymer ?
#
loop_
_entity_poly.entity_id
_entity_poly.type
_entity_poly.pdbx_seq_one_letter_code
_entity_poly.pdbx_strand_id
1 'polypeptide(L)'
;MAGHPIINEEKTRADFELLKNLVDSHDAIFLLMDTRESRWLPTVMGKAAGKIVMNAALGFDSFVAMRHGVSVDENSDSDLGCYFCNDVVAPVNSVRDQTLDQQCTVTRPGVAAIASALLVELFVSLLQHPQGAAAPASASQNDDQGAHPLGLVPHQIRGFLSTFENVSIVGRSYRCCSACSGRIVDEYKEKGWDFVRRALNEAGYVEELSGLKEVQLTAEATAADIEWDDTDNEEVEIV
;
A
#
# COMPACT_ATOMS: atom_id res chain seq x y z
N MET A 1 10.54 -6.80 10.65
CA MET A 1 9.82 -5.77 9.87
C MET A 1 10.77 -5.24 8.82
N ALA A 2 10.27 -4.75 7.68
CA ALA A 2 11.12 -4.17 6.64
C ALA A 2 12.03 -3.08 7.23
N GLY A 3 13.31 -3.06 6.84
CA GLY A 3 14.30 -2.10 7.36
C GLY A 3 14.86 -2.40 8.76
N HIS A 4 14.52 -3.54 9.38
CA HIS A 4 15.13 -4.00 10.63
C HIS A 4 15.99 -5.25 10.40
N PRO A 5 17.27 -5.24 10.84
CA PRO A 5 18.17 -6.37 10.62
C PRO A 5 17.68 -7.62 11.35
N ILE A 6 17.91 -8.77 10.72
CA ILE A 6 17.54 -10.07 11.28
C ILE A 6 18.50 -10.41 12.43
N ILE A 7 17.96 -10.53 13.65
CA ILE A 7 18.74 -10.89 14.84
C ILE A 7 18.92 -12.42 14.96
N ASN A 8 17.90 -13.18 14.56
CA ASN A 8 17.90 -14.65 14.56
C ASN A 8 17.29 -15.16 13.25
N GLU A 9 18.15 -15.63 12.33
CA GLU A 9 17.73 -16.05 10.99
C GLU A 9 16.85 -17.30 11.01
N GLU A 10 17.18 -18.31 11.82
CA GLU A 10 16.39 -19.54 11.91
C GLU A 10 14.97 -19.27 12.38
N LYS A 11 14.82 -18.47 13.45
CA LYS A 11 13.50 -18.09 13.97
C LYS A 11 12.72 -17.25 12.95
N THR A 12 13.37 -16.26 12.35
CA THR A 12 12.69 -15.36 11.39
C THR A 12 12.25 -16.12 10.15
N ARG A 13 13.03 -17.11 9.71
CA ARG A 13 12.66 -18.01 8.62
C ARG A 13 11.46 -18.89 9.00
N ALA A 14 11.45 -19.45 10.20
CA ALA A 14 10.30 -20.24 10.68
C ALA A 14 9.02 -19.39 10.75
N ASP A 15 9.11 -18.16 11.25
CA ASP A 15 8.00 -17.21 11.29
C ASP A 15 7.52 -16.83 9.87
N PHE A 16 8.45 -16.66 8.92
CA PHE A 16 8.13 -16.44 7.51
C PHE A 16 7.39 -17.63 6.88
N GLU A 17 7.87 -18.85 7.11
CA GLU A 17 7.25 -20.06 6.57
C GLU A 17 5.84 -20.26 7.17
N LEU A 18 5.67 -20.00 8.46
CA LEU A 18 4.37 -20.00 9.11
C LEU A 18 3.43 -18.97 8.49
N LEU A 19 3.88 -17.73 8.33
CA LEU A 19 3.09 -16.66 7.72
C LEU A 19 2.68 -17.01 6.29
N LYS A 20 3.61 -17.53 5.49
CA LYS A 20 3.34 -17.98 4.12
C LYS A 20 2.24 -19.05 4.10
N ASN A 21 2.35 -20.06 4.97
CA ASN A 21 1.33 -21.12 5.06
C ASN A 21 -0.05 -20.57 5.46
N LEU A 22 -0.09 -19.59 6.38
CA LEU A 22 -1.33 -18.91 6.74
C LEU A 22 -1.93 -18.13 5.56
N VAL A 23 -1.11 -17.40 4.81
CA VAL A 23 -1.57 -16.68 3.61
C VAL A 23 -2.11 -17.64 2.55
N ASP A 24 -1.39 -18.74 2.28
CA ASP A 24 -1.78 -19.69 1.25
C ASP A 24 -3.09 -20.43 1.60
N SER A 25 -3.30 -20.74 2.88
CA SER A 25 -4.46 -21.48 3.38
C SER A 25 -5.75 -20.65 3.53
N HIS A 26 -5.68 -19.32 3.46
CA HIS A 26 -6.85 -18.43 3.57
C HIS A 26 -7.18 -17.75 2.25
N ASP A 27 -8.45 -17.41 2.04
CA ASP A 27 -8.92 -16.74 0.81
C ASP A 27 -8.76 -15.21 0.86
N ALA A 28 -8.83 -14.65 2.08
CA ALA A 28 -8.75 -13.22 2.33
C ALA A 28 -7.85 -12.91 3.51
N ILE A 29 -7.07 -11.83 3.41
CA ILE A 29 -6.08 -11.41 4.39
C ILE A 29 -6.41 -9.99 4.85
N PHE A 30 -6.53 -9.80 6.16
CA PHE A 30 -6.80 -8.49 6.77
C PHE A 30 -5.52 -7.95 7.42
N LEU A 31 -5.00 -6.85 6.86
CA LEU A 31 -3.83 -6.14 7.35
C LEU A 31 -4.26 -5.10 8.38
N LEU A 32 -4.14 -5.47 9.66
CA LEU A 32 -4.58 -4.70 10.83
C LEU A 32 -3.41 -4.38 11.77
N MET A 33 -2.21 -4.22 11.21
CA MET A 33 -1.00 -3.99 11.98
C MET A 33 -0.84 -2.51 12.34
N ASP A 34 0.01 -2.25 13.32
CA ASP A 34 0.24 -0.94 13.92
C ASP A 34 1.26 -0.07 13.16
N THR A 35 2.08 -0.69 12.30
CA THR A 35 3.13 0.04 11.57
C THR A 35 3.08 -0.20 10.07
N ARG A 36 3.66 0.75 9.32
CA ARG A 36 3.80 0.64 7.86
C ARG A 36 4.73 -0.51 7.45
N GLU A 37 5.83 -0.75 8.14
CA GLU A 37 6.85 -1.72 7.76
C GLU A 37 6.38 -3.16 7.96
N SER A 38 5.48 -3.40 8.91
CA SER A 38 4.87 -4.70 9.14
C SER A 38 3.87 -5.06 8.03
N ARG A 39 3.20 -4.07 7.40
CA ARG A 39 2.29 -4.25 6.24
C ARG A 39 2.97 -4.72 4.96
N TRP A 40 4.27 -4.48 4.81
CA TRP A 40 4.96 -4.71 3.55
C TRP A 40 4.96 -6.18 3.13
N LEU A 41 5.46 -7.08 3.97
CA LEU A 41 5.61 -8.48 3.59
C LEU A 41 4.25 -9.17 3.32
N PRO A 42 3.21 -9.02 4.17
CA PRO A 42 1.89 -9.56 3.87
C PRO A 42 1.27 -8.97 2.59
N THR A 43 1.58 -7.72 2.23
CA THR A 43 1.14 -7.12 0.96
C THR A 43 1.76 -7.84 -0.23
N VAL A 44 3.08 -8.06 -0.20
CA VAL A 44 3.81 -8.79 -1.24
C VAL A 44 3.27 -10.21 -1.37
N MET A 45 3.16 -10.93 -0.24
CA MET A 45 2.64 -12.30 -0.21
C MET A 45 1.22 -12.40 -0.77
N GLY A 46 0.32 -11.52 -0.31
CA GLY A 46 -1.08 -11.53 -0.75
C GLY A 46 -1.22 -11.23 -2.24
N LYS A 47 -0.47 -10.26 -2.76
CA LYS A 47 -0.44 -9.96 -4.20
C LYS A 47 0.13 -11.12 -5.01
N ALA A 48 1.24 -11.72 -4.56
CA ALA A 48 1.88 -12.84 -5.24
C ALA A 48 1.00 -14.10 -5.29
N ALA A 49 0.24 -14.36 -4.24
CA ALA A 49 -0.69 -15.48 -4.15
C ALA A 49 -2.09 -15.19 -4.74
N GLY A 50 -2.32 -13.97 -5.26
CA GLY A 50 -3.61 -13.57 -5.84
C GLY A 50 -4.77 -13.52 -4.83
N LYS A 51 -4.47 -13.26 -3.56
CA LYS A 51 -5.45 -13.24 -2.46
C LYS A 51 -6.18 -11.91 -2.38
N ILE A 52 -7.38 -11.91 -1.80
CA ILE A 52 -8.06 -10.67 -1.41
C ILE A 52 -7.31 -10.09 -0.21
N VAL A 53 -6.77 -8.87 -0.35
CA VAL A 53 -6.09 -8.19 0.76
C VAL A 53 -6.87 -6.94 1.15
N MET A 54 -7.32 -6.93 2.39
CA MET A 54 -8.03 -5.81 3.03
C MET A 54 -7.07 -5.12 3.98
N ASN A 55 -6.98 -3.80 3.95
CA ASN A 55 -6.06 -3.02 4.77
C ASN A 55 -6.81 -1.92 5.52
N ALA A 56 -6.65 -1.87 6.84
CA ALA A 56 -7.08 -0.74 7.65
C ALA A 56 -5.90 -0.11 8.39
N ALA A 57 -5.79 1.22 8.31
CA ALA A 57 -4.77 2.04 8.94
C ALA A 57 -5.44 3.16 9.74
N LEU A 58 -4.92 3.44 10.94
CA LEU A 58 -5.54 4.37 11.87
C LEU A 58 -4.60 5.54 12.17
N GLY A 59 -5.17 6.74 12.22
CA GLY A 59 -4.54 7.95 12.71
C GLY A 59 -5.22 8.43 13.98
N PHE A 60 -4.85 9.59 14.47
CA PHE A 60 -5.45 10.18 15.68
C PHE A 60 -6.97 10.31 15.57
N ASP A 61 -7.46 10.97 14.51
CA ASP A 61 -8.88 11.23 14.24
C ASP A 61 -9.30 10.88 12.81
N SER A 62 -8.47 10.10 12.10
CA SER A 62 -8.73 9.65 10.74
C SER A 62 -8.42 8.17 10.58
N PHE A 63 -8.94 7.56 9.51
CA PHE A 63 -8.62 6.19 9.15
C PHE A 63 -8.61 5.99 7.64
N VAL A 64 -7.98 4.90 7.22
CA VAL A 64 -8.05 4.35 5.87
C VAL A 64 -8.58 2.94 5.97
N ALA A 65 -9.58 2.61 5.16
CA ALA A 65 -10.01 1.23 4.89
C ALA A 65 -9.95 1.01 3.37
N MET A 66 -9.20 0.00 2.91
CA MET A 66 -9.01 -0.23 1.48
C MET A 66 -8.87 -1.71 1.15
N ARG A 67 -9.11 -2.05 -0.11
CA ARG A 67 -8.77 -3.35 -0.70
C ARG A 67 -7.61 -3.20 -1.67
N HIS A 68 -6.68 -4.14 -1.73
CA HIS A 68 -5.64 -4.10 -2.76
C HIS A 68 -6.18 -4.63 -4.09
N GLY A 69 -5.62 -4.15 -5.20
CA GLY A 69 -5.90 -4.72 -6.51
C GLY A 69 -5.27 -6.11 -6.68
N VAL A 70 -6.01 -7.03 -7.27
CA VAL A 70 -5.53 -8.35 -7.69
C VAL A 70 -5.18 -8.29 -9.18
N SER A 71 -4.06 -8.91 -9.56
CA SER A 71 -3.71 -9.02 -10.99
C SER A 71 -4.45 -10.21 -11.57
N VAL A 72 -5.32 -9.96 -12.55
CA VAL A 72 -6.14 -11.00 -13.18
C VAL A 72 -5.53 -11.46 -14.50
N ASP A 73 -4.81 -10.57 -15.18
CA ASP A 73 -4.01 -10.87 -16.39
C ASP A 73 -2.80 -9.93 -16.47
N GLU A 74 -1.70 -10.38 -17.10
CA GLU A 74 -0.46 -9.58 -17.29
C GLU A 74 -0.67 -8.28 -18.09
N ASN A 75 -1.83 -8.13 -18.73
CA ASN A 75 -2.18 -7.00 -19.61
C ASN A 75 -3.41 -6.19 -19.13
N SER A 76 -3.94 -6.41 -17.93
CA SER A 76 -5.05 -5.60 -17.43
C SER A 76 -4.55 -4.26 -16.91
N ASP A 77 -4.70 -3.21 -17.71
CA ASP A 77 -4.35 -1.81 -17.41
C ASP A 77 -5.25 -1.17 -16.32
N SER A 78 -5.98 -1.99 -15.55
CA SER A 78 -6.97 -1.59 -14.55
C SER A 78 -6.70 -2.19 -13.16
N ASP A 79 -5.43 -2.38 -12.80
CA ASP A 79 -5.06 -2.85 -11.47
C ASP A 79 -5.17 -1.71 -10.44
N LEU A 80 -5.96 -1.95 -9.39
CA LEU A 80 -6.01 -1.04 -8.23
C LEU A 80 -4.68 -1.10 -7.49
N GLY A 81 -4.29 0.05 -6.94
CA GLY A 81 -3.08 0.14 -6.12
C GLY A 81 -3.14 -0.70 -4.85
N CYS A 82 -1.98 -0.95 -4.25
CA CYS A 82 -1.90 -1.39 -2.87
C CYS A 82 -1.64 -0.19 -1.94
N TYR A 83 -1.56 -0.44 -0.64
CA TYR A 83 -1.22 0.57 0.37
C TYR A 83 0.06 1.38 0.02
N PHE A 84 1.05 0.74 -0.59
CA PHE A 84 2.34 1.34 -0.95
C PHE A 84 2.39 1.99 -2.35
N CYS A 85 1.29 1.99 -3.12
CA CYS A 85 1.30 2.59 -4.47
C CYS A 85 1.24 4.11 -4.48
N ASN A 86 0.59 4.70 -3.48
CA ASN A 86 0.44 6.15 -3.39
C ASN A 86 1.62 6.79 -2.63
N ASP A 87 2.73 6.05 -2.50
CA ASP A 87 3.87 6.46 -1.71
C ASP A 87 5.12 6.58 -2.57
N VAL A 88 5.88 7.65 -2.35
CA VAL A 88 7.13 7.96 -3.04
C VAL A 88 8.36 7.39 -2.33
N VAL A 89 8.18 6.68 -1.21
CA VAL A 89 9.28 6.11 -0.41
C VAL A 89 9.04 4.62 -0.13
N ALA A 90 10.08 3.78 -0.11
CA ALA A 90 9.94 2.40 0.37
C ALA A 90 9.67 2.38 1.89
N PRO A 91 9.09 1.30 2.44
CA PRO A 91 8.99 1.15 3.89
C PRO A 91 10.38 1.07 4.52
N VAL A 92 10.81 2.16 5.12
CA VAL A 92 12.00 2.29 5.97
C VAL A 92 11.54 2.43 7.43
N ASN A 93 12.42 2.16 8.39
CA ASN A 93 12.18 2.36 9.83
C ASN A 93 11.58 3.77 10.11
N SER A 94 10.27 3.80 10.36
CA SER A 94 9.42 5.00 10.36
C SER A 94 9.22 5.64 11.74
N VAL A 95 10.13 5.36 12.68
CA VAL A 95 10.09 5.92 14.05
C VAL A 95 10.12 7.46 14.07
N ARG A 96 10.28 8.18 12.94
CA ARG A 96 10.52 9.62 12.96
C ARG A 96 9.47 10.62 12.46
N ASP A 97 8.55 10.42 11.50
CA ASP A 97 7.86 11.63 10.94
C ASP A 97 6.42 11.52 10.34
N GLN A 98 5.53 10.59 10.73
CA GLN A 98 4.14 10.60 10.21
C GLN A 98 3.09 10.13 11.23
N THR A 99 1.95 10.84 11.36
CA THR A 99 0.93 10.54 12.40
C THR A 99 0.00 9.36 12.09
N LEU A 100 0.00 8.85 10.85
CA LEU A 100 -0.82 7.72 10.40
C LEU A 100 0.05 6.45 10.39
N ASP A 101 -0.42 5.36 11.02
CA ASP A 101 0.33 4.09 11.19
C ASP A 101 1.68 4.23 11.94
N GLN A 102 1.71 5.06 12.98
CA GLN A 102 2.84 5.08 13.92
C GLN A 102 2.61 4.09 15.07
N GLN A 103 3.70 3.42 15.45
CA GLN A 103 3.73 2.68 16.70
C GLN A 103 3.44 3.66 17.85
N CYS A 104 2.45 3.33 18.69
CA CYS A 104 1.97 4.18 19.80
C CYS A 104 1.10 5.39 19.42
N THR A 105 0.43 5.41 18.25
CA THR A 105 -0.57 6.44 17.96
C THR A 105 -1.73 6.38 18.96
N VAL A 106 -1.94 7.46 19.70
CA VAL A 106 -3.18 7.67 20.47
C VAL A 106 -4.29 7.89 19.45
N THR A 107 -5.30 7.03 19.41
CA THR A 107 -6.46 7.18 18.50
C THR A 107 -7.69 7.59 19.29
N ARG A 108 -8.54 8.46 18.73
CA ARG A 108 -9.89 8.68 19.26
C ARG A 108 -10.62 7.32 19.31
N PRO A 109 -11.26 6.94 20.43
CA PRO A 109 -11.78 5.57 20.60
C PRO A 109 -12.76 5.07 19.53
N GLY A 110 -13.50 5.97 18.87
CA GLY A 110 -14.45 5.61 17.82
C GLY A 110 -13.81 5.23 16.48
N VAL A 111 -12.56 5.63 16.22
CA VAL A 111 -11.90 5.46 14.92
C VAL A 111 -11.78 3.98 14.53
N ALA A 112 -11.29 3.15 15.47
CA ALA A 112 -11.08 1.72 15.22
C ALA A 112 -12.39 0.99 14.89
N ALA A 113 -13.48 1.32 15.59
CA ALA A 113 -14.79 0.70 15.37
C ALA A 113 -15.36 1.03 13.99
N ILE A 114 -15.26 2.31 13.59
CA ILE A 114 -15.75 2.77 12.28
C ILE A 114 -14.92 2.15 11.16
N ALA A 115 -13.59 2.19 11.26
CA ALA A 115 -12.69 1.61 10.26
C ALA A 115 -12.93 0.11 10.08
N SER A 116 -13.11 -0.62 11.19
CA SER A 116 -13.38 -2.07 11.17
C SER A 116 -14.72 -2.38 10.50
N ALA A 117 -15.77 -1.64 10.85
CA ALA A 117 -17.09 -1.83 10.24
C ALA A 117 -17.05 -1.59 8.73
N LEU A 118 -16.45 -0.48 8.29
CA LEU A 118 -16.34 -0.16 6.86
C LEU A 118 -15.48 -1.16 6.09
N LEU A 119 -14.39 -1.67 6.69
CA LEU A 119 -13.54 -2.67 6.05
C LEU A 119 -14.27 -4.01 5.85
N VAL A 120 -15.04 -4.44 6.84
CA VAL A 120 -15.84 -5.68 6.76
C VAL A 120 -16.98 -5.52 5.76
N GLU A 121 -17.72 -4.41 5.78
CA GLU A 121 -18.78 -4.15 4.78
C GLU A 121 -18.21 -4.08 3.36
N LEU A 122 -17.04 -3.46 3.18
CA LEU A 122 -16.35 -3.45 1.89
C LEU A 122 -15.98 -4.86 1.43
N PHE A 123 -15.51 -5.72 2.35
CA PHE A 123 -15.19 -7.11 2.04
C PHE A 123 -16.44 -7.90 1.64
N VAL A 124 -17.54 -7.79 2.39
CA VAL A 124 -18.79 -8.47 2.06
C VAL A 124 -19.33 -7.98 0.71
N SER A 125 -19.30 -6.68 0.45
CA SER A 125 -19.66 -6.09 -0.84
C SER A 125 -18.80 -6.66 -1.98
N LEU A 126 -17.48 -6.73 -1.79
CA LEU A 126 -16.56 -7.31 -2.78
C LEU A 126 -16.87 -8.78 -3.11
N LEU A 127 -17.23 -9.58 -2.11
CA LEU A 127 -17.58 -11.00 -2.31
C LEU A 127 -18.88 -11.21 -3.09
N GLN A 128 -19.83 -10.27 -3.01
CA GLN A 128 -21.08 -10.35 -3.78
C GLN A 128 -20.93 -9.84 -5.22
N HIS A 129 -19.82 -9.15 -5.53
CA HIS A 129 -19.58 -8.65 -6.87
C HIS A 129 -19.29 -9.81 -7.84
N PRO A 130 -19.89 -9.86 -9.05
CA PRO A 130 -19.68 -10.96 -10.00
C PRO A 130 -18.22 -11.20 -10.39
N GLN A 131 -17.40 -10.14 -10.35
CA GLN A 131 -15.96 -10.20 -10.63
C GLN A 131 -15.11 -10.45 -9.37
N GLY A 132 -15.72 -10.59 -8.19
CA GLY A 132 -15.04 -10.86 -6.93
C GLY A 132 -13.87 -9.91 -6.66
N ALA A 133 -12.70 -10.46 -6.38
CA ALA A 133 -11.47 -9.71 -6.10
C ALA A 133 -11.06 -8.73 -7.22
N ALA A 134 -11.47 -9.01 -8.47
CA ALA A 134 -11.20 -8.20 -9.65
C ALA A 134 -12.18 -7.04 -9.87
N ALA A 135 -13.15 -6.85 -8.97
CA ALA A 135 -14.17 -5.82 -9.13
C ALA A 135 -13.55 -4.43 -9.36
N PRO A 136 -14.02 -3.64 -10.35
CA PRO A 136 -13.58 -2.28 -10.55
C PRO A 136 -13.94 -1.43 -9.33
N ALA A 137 -13.17 -0.37 -9.10
CA ALA A 137 -13.48 0.56 -8.04
C ALA A 137 -14.52 1.57 -8.50
N SER A 138 -15.55 1.76 -7.68
CA SER A 138 -16.48 2.87 -7.82
C SER A 138 -15.72 4.20 -7.67
N ALA A 139 -15.68 5.01 -8.72
CA ALA A 139 -15.02 6.31 -8.72
C ALA A 139 -15.99 7.43 -8.31
N SER A 140 -17.30 7.24 -8.52
CA SER A 140 -18.32 8.22 -8.15
C SER A 140 -19.55 7.57 -7.49
N GLN A 141 -20.29 8.36 -6.70
CA GLN A 141 -21.59 7.93 -6.15
C GLN A 141 -22.64 7.68 -7.24
N ASN A 142 -22.41 8.19 -8.45
CA ASN A 142 -23.31 8.09 -9.60
C ASN A 142 -22.89 6.98 -10.57
N ASP A 143 -21.86 6.19 -10.25
CA ASP A 143 -21.48 5.06 -11.10
C ASP A 143 -22.60 4.02 -11.08
N ASP A 144 -23.24 3.85 -12.23
CA ASP A 144 -24.35 2.92 -12.44
C ASP A 144 -23.83 1.47 -12.39
N GLN A 145 -23.82 0.89 -11.19
CA GLN A 145 -23.18 -0.41 -10.89
C GLN A 145 -24.01 -1.63 -11.31
N GLY A 146 -25.02 -1.41 -12.16
CA GLY A 146 -25.96 -2.46 -12.49
C GLY A 146 -26.65 -3.02 -11.25
N ALA A 147 -26.70 -4.35 -11.12
CA ALA A 147 -27.50 -5.06 -10.13
C ALA A 147 -26.76 -5.47 -8.84
N HIS A 148 -25.66 -4.80 -8.45
CA HIS A 148 -24.92 -5.19 -7.24
C HIS A 148 -25.79 -4.97 -5.97
N PRO A 149 -26.08 -6.02 -5.18
CA PRO A 149 -27.12 -5.96 -4.14
C PRO A 149 -26.73 -5.15 -2.90
N LEU A 150 -25.44 -4.89 -2.69
CA LEU A 150 -24.91 -4.22 -1.49
C LEU A 150 -24.37 -2.80 -1.77
N GLY A 151 -24.61 -2.26 -2.97
CA GLY A 151 -24.16 -0.92 -3.35
C GLY A 151 -22.70 -0.87 -3.77
N LEU A 152 -22.00 0.21 -3.40
CA LEU A 152 -20.66 0.54 -3.91
C LEU A 152 -19.55 -0.46 -3.48
N VAL A 153 -18.55 -0.62 -4.34
CA VAL A 153 -17.32 -1.38 -4.08
C VAL A 153 -16.09 -0.45 -4.25
N PRO A 154 -15.90 0.53 -3.35
CA PRO A 154 -14.80 1.48 -3.45
C PRO A 154 -13.42 0.78 -3.36
N HIS A 155 -12.38 1.46 -3.85
CA HIS A 155 -11.01 1.02 -3.64
C HIS A 155 -10.55 1.37 -2.21
N GLN A 156 -10.59 2.66 -1.88
CA GLN A 156 -10.18 3.19 -0.59
C GLN A 156 -11.25 4.11 -0.02
N ILE A 157 -11.52 3.99 1.27
CA ILE A 157 -12.34 4.91 2.06
C ILE A 157 -11.41 5.59 3.08
N ARG A 158 -11.37 6.92 3.05
CA ARG A 158 -10.70 7.75 4.07
C ARG A 158 -11.76 8.44 4.90
N GLY A 159 -11.77 8.20 6.21
CA GLY A 159 -12.68 8.88 7.12
C GLY A 159 -11.98 9.89 8.00
N PHE A 160 -12.66 11.00 8.28
CA PHE A 160 -12.18 12.10 9.11
C PHE A 160 -13.22 12.42 10.19
N LEU A 161 -12.91 12.15 11.45
CA LEU A 161 -13.84 12.36 12.58
C LEU A 161 -13.88 13.83 13.05
N SER A 162 -13.02 14.69 12.52
CA SER A 162 -13.05 16.14 12.75
C SER A 162 -14.17 16.80 11.94
N THR A 163 -14.38 16.36 10.69
CA THR A 163 -15.42 16.86 9.79
C THR A 163 -16.62 15.91 9.66
N PHE A 164 -16.52 14.69 10.19
CA PHE A 164 -17.51 13.61 10.04
C PHE A 164 -17.75 13.20 8.58
N GLU A 165 -16.68 13.21 7.78
CA GLU A 165 -16.73 12.92 6.35
C GLU A 165 -16.01 11.61 6.02
N ASN A 166 -16.55 10.90 5.01
CA ASN A 166 -15.91 9.73 4.39
C ASN A 166 -15.71 10.01 2.90
N VAL A 167 -14.46 9.93 2.44
CA VAL A 167 -14.06 10.19 1.05
C VAL A 167 -13.63 8.87 0.42
N SER A 168 -14.23 8.53 -0.73
CA SER A 168 -13.80 7.40 -1.53
C SER A 168 -12.74 7.84 -2.55
N ILE A 169 -11.63 7.12 -2.62
CA ILE A 169 -10.49 7.43 -3.49
C ILE A 169 -10.10 6.19 -4.28
N VAL A 170 -9.71 6.39 -5.54
CA VAL A 170 -9.19 5.33 -6.39
C VAL A 170 -7.72 5.61 -6.70
N GLY A 171 -6.81 4.86 -6.06
CA GLY A 171 -5.40 4.78 -6.44
C GLY A 171 -5.17 3.72 -7.52
N ARG A 172 -4.34 4.03 -8.52
CA ARG A 172 -3.92 3.05 -9.55
C ARG A 172 -2.67 2.30 -9.09
N SER A 173 -2.46 1.10 -9.62
CA SER A 173 -1.20 0.38 -9.45
C SER A 173 -0.04 1.19 -10.00
N TYR A 174 1.05 1.26 -9.24
CA TYR A 174 2.26 1.97 -9.64
C TYR A 174 3.34 0.98 -10.09
N ARG A 175 3.92 1.21 -11.28
CA ARG A 175 4.90 0.31 -11.90
C ARG A 175 6.16 0.14 -11.06
N CYS A 176 6.58 1.18 -10.34
CA CYS A 176 7.76 1.13 -9.48
C CYS A 176 7.42 0.90 -8.00
N CYS A 177 6.19 0.45 -7.68
CA CYS A 177 5.79 0.21 -6.30
C CYS A 177 6.72 -0.78 -5.59
N SER A 178 7.12 -0.45 -4.37
CA SER A 178 8.00 -1.28 -3.51
C SER A 178 7.37 -2.59 -3.03
N ALA A 179 6.06 -2.80 -3.25
CA ALA A 179 5.35 -3.99 -2.78
C ALA A 179 4.61 -4.78 -3.88
N CYS A 180 3.88 -4.10 -4.78
CA CYS A 180 3.01 -4.77 -5.75
C CYS A 180 3.45 -4.65 -7.21
N SER A 181 4.61 -4.06 -7.49
CA SER A 181 5.16 -4.04 -8.85
C SER A 181 5.47 -5.46 -9.32
N GLY A 182 5.37 -5.71 -10.63
CA GLY A 182 5.69 -7.00 -11.23
C GLY A 182 7.08 -7.50 -10.82
N ARG A 183 8.10 -6.63 -10.90
CA ARG A 183 9.48 -6.93 -10.50
C ARG A 183 9.59 -7.48 -9.07
N ILE A 184 8.88 -6.87 -8.12
CA ILE A 184 8.89 -7.30 -6.71
C ILE A 184 8.15 -8.62 -6.55
N VAL A 185 6.99 -8.76 -7.16
CA VAL A 185 6.15 -9.96 -7.08
C VAL A 185 6.85 -11.16 -7.71
N ASP A 186 7.49 -10.97 -8.87
CA ASP A 186 8.19 -12.02 -9.60
C ASP A 186 9.45 -12.47 -8.85
N GLU A 187 10.27 -11.54 -8.36
CA GLU A 187 11.44 -11.85 -7.53
C GLU A 187 11.03 -12.61 -6.25
N TYR A 188 9.92 -12.23 -5.61
CA TYR A 188 9.38 -12.97 -4.46
C TYR A 188 8.94 -14.39 -4.84
N LYS A 189 8.24 -14.56 -5.98
CA LYS A 189 7.82 -15.89 -6.46
C LYS A 189 9.00 -16.79 -6.78
N GLU A 190 10.07 -16.25 -7.35
CA GLU A 190 11.26 -17.00 -7.72
C GLU A 190 12.16 -17.34 -6.53
N LYS A 191 12.44 -16.37 -5.65
CA LYS A 191 13.46 -16.50 -4.59
C LYS A 191 12.89 -16.71 -3.19
N GLY A 192 11.60 -16.44 -2.97
CA GLY A 192 10.90 -16.67 -1.71
C GLY A 192 11.62 -16.06 -0.50
N TRP A 193 12.12 -16.91 0.41
CA TRP A 193 12.83 -16.48 1.60
C TRP A 193 14.09 -15.67 1.30
N ASP A 194 14.84 -16.02 0.26
CA ASP A 194 16.09 -15.32 -0.06
C ASP A 194 15.84 -13.86 -0.45
N PHE A 195 14.75 -13.60 -1.18
CA PHE A 195 14.31 -12.23 -1.45
C PHE A 195 13.98 -11.47 -0.17
N VAL A 196 13.19 -12.07 0.73
CA VAL A 196 12.79 -11.43 1.99
C VAL A 196 14.01 -11.16 2.87
N ARG A 197 14.92 -12.13 3.00
CA ARG A 197 16.16 -11.97 3.77
C ARG A 197 16.97 -10.77 3.29
N ARG A 198 17.12 -10.62 1.96
CA ARG A 198 17.82 -9.47 1.37
C ARG A 198 17.06 -8.18 1.61
N ALA A 199 15.75 -8.15 1.40
CA ALA A 199 14.92 -6.98 1.66
C ALA A 199 14.93 -6.49 3.11
N LEU A 200 15.13 -7.38 4.09
CA LEU A 200 15.22 -7.02 5.50
C LEU A 200 16.62 -6.51 5.91
N ASN A 201 17.69 -7.04 5.28
CA ASN A 201 19.07 -6.77 5.69
C ASN A 201 19.80 -5.74 4.82
N GLU A 202 19.45 -5.63 3.53
CA GLU A 202 20.09 -4.73 2.57
C GLU A 202 19.24 -3.45 2.42
N ALA A 203 19.74 -2.33 2.97
CA ALA A 203 19.11 -1.03 2.79
C ALA A 203 19.12 -0.63 1.31
N GLY A 204 17.96 -0.21 0.78
CA GLY A 204 17.81 0.22 -0.61
C GLY A 204 17.60 -0.90 -1.64
N TYR A 205 17.74 -2.18 -1.28
CA TYR A 205 17.55 -3.29 -2.23
C TYR A 205 16.15 -3.30 -2.86
N VAL A 206 15.11 -3.04 -2.07
CA VAL A 206 13.71 -2.99 -2.56
C VAL A 206 13.49 -1.80 -3.50
N GLU A 207 14.11 -0.64 -3.21
CA GLU A 207 14.00 0.57 -4.02
C GLU A 207 14.71 0.44 -5.37
N GLU A 208 15.87 -0.23 -5.37
CA GLU A 208 16.61 -0.58 -6.58
C GLU A 208 15.82 -1.55 -7.44
N LEU A 209 15.33 -2.64 -6.85
CA LEU A 209 14.60 -3.68 -7.56
C LEU A 209 13.29 -3.15 -8.17
N SER A 210 12.55 -2.32 -7.42
CA SER A 210 11.31 -1.74 -7.93
C SER A 210 11.54 -0.61 -8.94
N GLY A 211 12.75 -0.06 -9.02
CA GLY A 211 13.06 1.13 -9.83
C GLY A 211 12.65 2.45 -9.17
N LEU A 212 12.24 2.44 -7.89
CA LEU A 212 11.96 3.64 -7.11
C LEU A 212 13.19 4.55 -7.01
N LYS A 213 14.38 3.96 -6.84
CA LYS A 213 15.64 4.70 -6.70
C LYS A 213 15.94 5.56 -7.93
N GLU A 214 15.72 5.04 -9.14
CA GLU A 214 15.94 5.77 -10.39
C GLU A 214 14.97 6.95 -10.53
N VAL A 215 13.70 6.74 -10.13
CA VAL A 215 12.67 7.79 -10.16
C VAL A 215 13.00 8.89 -9.16
N GLN A 216 13.44 8.55 -7.95
CA GLN A 216 13.85 9.53 -6.93
C GLN A 216 15.03 10.37 -7.42
N LEU A 217 16.07 9.75 -7.97
CA LEU A 217 17.23 10.47 -8.54
C LEU A 217 16.83 11.41 -9.67
N THR A 218 15.92 10.98 -10.54
CA THR A 218 15.43 11.82 -11.65
C THR A 218 14.61 13.01 -11.13
N ALA A 219 13.79 12.79 -10.09
CA ALA A 219 13.01 13.85 -9.46
C ALA A 219 13.91 14.87 -8.74
N GLU A 220 14.95 14.41 -8.03
CA GLU A 220 15.94 15.27 -7.39
C GLU A 220 16.73 16.10 -8.41
N ALA A 221 17.16 15.50 -9.51
CA ALA A 221 17.84 16.21 -10.59
C ALA A 221 16.93 17.29 -11.21
N THR A 222 15.67 16.95 -11.47
CA THR A 222 14.70 17.91 -12.03
C THR A 222 14.40 19.05 -11.04
N ALA A 223 14.32 18.77 -9.74
CA ALA A 223 14.12 19.79 -8.72
C ALA A 223 15.33 20.72 -8.61
N ALA A 224 16.55 20.17 -8.67
CA ALA A 224 17.78 20.96 -8.68
C ALA A 224 17.89 21.84 -9.94
N ASP A 225 17.47 21.36 -11.11
CA ASP A 225 17.43 22.15 -12.35
C ASP A 225 16.42 23.31 -12.24
N ILE A 226 15.26 23.10 -11.60
CA ILE A 226 14.26 24.17 -11.36
C ILE A 226 14.78 25.20 -10.36
N GLU A 227 15.45 24.77 -9.28
CA GLU A 227 16.05 25.69 -8.30
C GLU A 227 17.18 26.56 -8.89
N TRP A 228 17.86 26.09 -9.94
CA TRP A 228 18.90 26.87 -10.64
C TRP A 228 18.30 27.89 -11.63
N ASP A 229 17.15 27.61 -12.23
CA ASP A 229 16.50 28.52 -13.20
C ASP A 229 15.84 29.74 -12.52
N ASP A 230 15.53 29.64 -11.21
CA ASP A 230 14.99 30.75 -10.41
C ASP A 230 16.06 31.77 -9.94
N THR A 231 17.36 31.50 -10.15
CA THR A 231 18.45 32.42 -9.78
C THR A 231 18.97 33.32 -10.91
N ASP A 232 18.48 33.16 -12.14
CA ASP A 232 19.00 33.89 -13.31
C ASP A 232 18.18 35.13 -13.71
N ASN A 233 17.25 35.61 -12.86
CA ASN A 233 16.37 36.75 -13.21
C ASN A 233 16.44 37.99 -12.29
N GLU A 234 17.50 38.12 -11.48
CA GLU A 234 17.83 39.37 -10.79
C GLU A 234 19.19 39.91 -11.27
N GLU A 235 19.25 40.45 -12.50
CA GLU A 235 20.17 41.54 -12.85
C GLU A 235 19.84 42.12 -14.23
N VAL A 236 18.95 43.12 -14.28
CA VAL A 236 19.06 44.20 -15.29
C VAL A 236 18.84 45.53 -14.57
N GLU A 237 19.95 46.11 -14.13
CA GLU A 237 20.07 47.52 -13.79
C GLU A 237 20.35 48.34 -15.07
N ILE A 238 19.97 49.63 -15.05
CA ILE A 238 20.39 50.76 -15.94
C ILE A 238 19.53 50.93 -17.22
N VAL A 239 18.82 52.04 -17.50
CA VAL A 239 19.12 53.51 -17.41
C VAL A 239 17.92 54.30 -16.90
#